data_AF-A0AAD8IRF5-F1
#
_entry.id   AF-A0AAD8IRF5-F1
#
_cell.length_a   1.000
_cell.length_b   1.000
_cell.length_c   1.000
_cell.angle_alpha   90.00
_cell.angle_beta   90.00
_cell.angle_gamma   90.00
#
_symmetry.space_group_name_H-M   'P 1'
#
loop_
_entity.id
_entity.type
_entity.pdbx_description
1 polymer ?
#
loop_
_entity_poly.entity_id
_entity_poly.type
_entity_poly.pdbx_seq_one_letter_code
_entity_poly.pdbx_strand_id
1 'polypeptide(L)'
;MVREYLKGRRCGACKEYFRGEKAFSAYLSQRAKKCYRRYFHYYERWVANHKSKEKALAYLNVIKTEKLEQLRELLEHFGLKAPEFGFLAEAWEQIVECRRVLKWSYVYGYYMPEEASSKTKLFEYLQGEAELALERLHDCAENTIKRYSKGLEHEFDAIRTELVDRTPSTRFFFANFVNGVSNIVVWIGKLEWRLIIMSREMR
;
A
#
# COMPACT_ATOMS: atom_id res chain seq x y z
N MET A 1 0.54 44.28 -24.63
CA MET A 1 0.05 45.37 -25.49
C MET A 1 -1.43 45.25 -25.91
N VAL A 2 -2.04 44.06 -26.06
CA VAL A 2 -3.48 43.96 -26.41
C VAL A 2 -4.45 44.20 -25.23
N ARG A 3 -3.98 44.04 -23.98
CA ARG A 3 -4.81 44.09 -22.76
C ARG A 3 -5.31 45.49 -22.35
N GLU A 4 -4.70 46.57 -22.84
CA GLU A 4 -5.11 47.94 -22.47
C GLU A 4 -6.05 48.61 -23.47
N TYR A 5 -6.08 48.15 -24.73
CA TYR A 5 -6.87 48.79 -25.80
C TYR A 5 -8.38 48.50 -25.77
N LEU A 6 -8.84 47.57 -24.92
CA LEU A 6 -10.25 47.12 -24.88
C LEU A 6 -11.06 47.65 -23.68
N LYS A 7 -10.49 48.53 -22.85
CA LYS A 7 -11.18 49.08 -21.66
C LYS A 7 -12.34 50.05 -21.97
N GLY A 8 -12.60 50.39 -23.24
CA GLY A 8 -13.44 51.53 -23.60
C GLY A 8 -14.84 51.29 -24.19
N ARG A 9 -15.20 50.14 -24.78
CA ARG A 9 -16.54 49.96 -25.38
C ARG A 9 -17.05 48.53 -25.22
N ARG A 10 -18.20 48.37 -24.55
CA ARG A 10 -18.84 47.07 -24.24
C ARG A 10 -19.53 46.46 -25.46
N CYS A 11 -18.75 46.01 -26.46
CA CYS A 11 -19.24 45.11 -27.51
C CYS A 11 -19.51 43.70 -26.92
N GLY A 12 -20.60 43.05 -27.35
CA GLY A 12 -20.97 41.69 -26.91
C GLY A 12 -19.89 40.64 -27.22
N ALA A 13 -19.31 40.68 -28.43
CA ALA A 13 -18.27 39.75 -28.86
C ALA A 13 -16.99 39.84 -28.00
N CYS A 14 -16.60 41.04 -27.56
CA CYS A 14 -15.45 41.21 -26.65
C CYS A 14 -15.73 40.59 -25.28
N LYS A 15 -16.94 40.74 -24.75
CA LYS A 15 -17.33 40.11 -23.47
C LYS A 15 -17.34 38.59 -23.57
N GLU A 16 -17.82 38.04 -24.68
CA GLU A 16 -17.81 36.59 -24.92
C GLU A 16 -16.41 36.03 -25.08
N TYR A 17 -15.52 36.72 -25.82
CA TYR A 17 -14.11 36.35 -25.93
C TYR A 17 -13.42 36.33 -24.56
N PHE A 18 -13.53 37.39 -23.76
CA PHE A 18 -12.95 37.44 -22.41
C PHE A 18 -13.58 36.43 -21.44
N ARG A 19 -14.89 36.13 -21.56
CA ARG A 19 -15.53 35.05 -20.80
C ARG A 19 -15.00 33.69 -21.22
N GLY A 20 -14.83 33.45 -22.52
CA GLY A 20 -14.24 32.22 -23.07
C GLY A 20 -12.80 32.01 -22.59
N GLU A 21 -11.98 33.07 -22.59
CA GLU A 21 -10.59 33.02 -22.10
C GLU A 21 -10.54 32.73 -20.59
N LYS A 22 -11.40 33.38 -19.78
CA LYS A 22 -11.53 33.07 -18.33
C LYS A 22 -12.04 31.65 -18.08
N ALA A 23 -13.03 31.20 -18.82
CA ALA A 23 -13.58 29.84 -18.69
C ALA A 23 -12.53 28.78 -19.08
N PHE A 24 -11.77 29.03 -20.14
CA PHE A 24 -10.66 28.17 -20.56
C PHE A 24 -9.54 28.13 -19.51
N SER A 25 -9.16 29.28 -18.97
CA SER A 25 -8.19 29.37 -17.86
C SER A 25 -8.67 28.62 -16.62
N ALA A 26 -9.95 28.74 -16.25
CA ALA A 26 -10.55 27.99 -15.14
C ALA A 26 -10.56 26.48 -15.40
N TYR A 27 -10.89 26.05 -16.62
CA TYR A 27 -10.82 24.64 -17.05
C TYR A 27 -9.40 24.08 -16.92
N LEU A 28 -8.38 24.80 -17.42
CA LEU A 28 -6.98 24.39 -17.30
C LEU A 28 -6.56 24.30 -15.83
N SER A 29 -6.95 25.26 -15.00
CA SER A 29 -6.69 25.24 -13.56
C SER A 29 -7.33 24.03 -12.87
N GLN A 30 -8.60 23.73 -13.19
CA GLN A 30 -9.31 22.58 -12.64
C GLN A 30 -8.66 21.26 -13.06
N ARG A 31 -8.28 21.14 -14.34
CA ARG A 31 -7.58 19.97 -14.87
C ARG A 31 -6.22 19.78 -14.20
N ALA A 32 -5.43 20.85 -14.05
CA ALA A 32 -4.16 20.80 -13.33
C ALA A 32 -4.33 20.36 -11.86
N LYS A 33 -5.34 20.88 -11.16
CA LYS A 33 -5.69 20.46 -9.79
C LYS A 33 -6.06 18.97 -9.73
N LYS A 34 -6.84 18.47 -10.69
CA LYS A 34 -7.22 17.05 -10.77
C LYS A 34 -5.98 16.16 -10.98
N CYS A 35 -5.12 16.50 -11.94
CA CYS A 35 -3.89 15.75 -12.20
C CYS A 35 -2.96 15.74 -10.98
N TYR A 36 -2.79 16.89 -10.32
CA TYR A 36 -1.98 16.99 -9.11
C TYR A 36 -2.53 16.13 -7.97
N ARG A 37 -3.84 16.20 -7.69
CA ARG A 37 -4.48 15.37 -6.66
C ARG A 37 -4.32 13.88 -6.93
N ARG A 38 -4.47 13.47 -8.19
CA ARG A 38 -4.27 12.08 -8.61
C ARG A 38 -2.84 11.65 -8.34
N TYR A 39 -1.85 12.39 -8.85
CA TYR A 39 -0.44 12.08 -8.61
C TYR A 39 -0.13 11.99 -7.12
N PHE A 40 -0.56 12.99 -6.34
CA PHE A 40 -0.30 13.05 -4.91
C PHE A 40 -0.89 11.86 -4.15
N HIS A 41 -2.14 11.47 -4.44
CA HIS A 41 -2.78 10.30 -3.84
C HIS A 41 -1.96 9.01 -4.03
N TYR A 42 -1.57 8.70 -5.27
CA TYR A 42 -0.80 7.48 -5.55
C TYR A 42 0.63 7.55 -5.00
N TYR A 43 1.26 8.73 -5.06
CA TYR A 43 2.60 8.95 -4.53
C TYR A 43 2.66 8.76 -3.01
N GLU A 44 1.74 9.36 -2.24
CA GLU A 44 1.72 9.21 -0.79
C GLU A 44 1.56 7.75 -0.36
N ARG A 45 0.69 7.01 -1.05
CA ARG A 45 0.45 5.60 -0.77
C ARG A 45 1.65 4.71 -1.12
N TRP A 46 2.35 5.01 -2.22
CA TRP A 46 3.62 4.38 -2.57
C TRP A 46 4.68 4.62 -1.48
N VAL A 47 4.85 5.87 -1.05
CA VAL A 47 5.83 6.25 -0.01
C VAL A 47 5.49 5.59 1.32
N ALA A 48 4.21 5.58 1.71
CA ALA A 48 3.75 4.96 2.95
C ALA A 48 4.06 3.45 2.98
N ASN A 49 3.73 2.74 1.89
CA ASN A 49 4.03 1.31 1.80
C ASN A 49 5.54 1.03 1.75
N HIS A 50 6.33 1.87 1.08
CA HIS A 50 7.79 1.74 1.08
C HIS A 50 8.38 1.90 2.49
N LYS A 51 8.02 2.96 3.20
CA LYS A 51 8.51 3.21 4.57
C LYS A 51 8.05 2.12 5.53
N SER A 52 6.79 1.66 5.43
CA SER A 52 6.30 0.57 6.26
C SER A 52 7.00 -0.75 5.96
N LYS A 53 7.34 -1.03 4.69
CA LYS A 53 8.13 -2.20 4.30
C LYS A 53 9.50 -2.19 4.97
N GLU A 54 10.21 -1.06 4.93
CA GLU A 54 11.54 -0.94 5.52
C GLU A 54 11.52 -1.14 7.04
N LYS A 55 10.51 -0.58 7.73
CA LYS A 55 10.29 -0.83 9.16
C LYS A 55 10.04 -2.31 9.44
N ALA A 56 9.11 -2.93 8.71
CA ALA A 56 8.80 -4.35 8.87
C ALA A 56 10.03 -5.25 8.60
N LEU A 57 10.85 -4.91 7.60
CA LEU A 57 12.08 -5.63 7.28
C LEU A 57 13.12 -5.48 8.39
N ALA A 58 13.26 -4.28 8.97
CA ALA A 58 14.14 -4.07 10.12
C ALA A 58 13.70 -4.92 11.32
N TYR A 59 12.41 -4.92 11.65
CA TYR A 59 11.86 -5.79 12.70
C TYR A 59 12.10 -7.28 12.43
N LEU A 60 11.85 -7.72 11.20
CA LEU A 60 12.07 -9.10 10.79
C LEU A 60 13.54 -9.54 10.97
N ASN A 61 14.49 -8.68 10.59
CA ASN A 61 15.92 -8.97 10.77
C ASN A 61 16.29 -9.12 12.25
N VAL A 62 15.68 -8.32 13.12
CA VAL A 62 15.91 -8.41 14.57
C VAL A 62 15.32 -9.70 15.14
N ILE A 63 14.13 -10.10 14.70
CA ILE A 63 13.50 -11.38 15.07
C ILE A 63 14.37 -12.56 14.62
N LYS A 64 14.82 -12.56 13.36
CA LYS A 64 15.67 -13.63 12.80
C LYS A 64 17.05 -13.76 13.45
N THR A 65 17.54 -12.70 14.07
CA THR A 65 18.87 -12.68 14.71
C THR A 65 18.79 -12.80 16.23
N GLU A 66 17.59 -12.98 16.80
CA GLU A 66 17.36 -13.10 18.25
C GLU A 66 17.98 -11.95 19.06
N LYS A 67 18.06 -10.76 18.47
CA LYS A 67 18.71 -9.59 19.10
C LYS A 67 17.77 -8.75 19.97
N LEU A 68 16.46 -9.01 19.92
CA LEU A 68 15.50 -8.36 20.82
C LEU A 68 15.62 -9.00 22.19
N GLU A 69 16.05 -8.24 23.21
CA GLU A 69 16.04 -8.72 24.60
C GLU A 69 14.66 -9.23 25.01
N GLN A 70 13.60 -8.53 24.60
CA GLN A 70 12.21 -8.95 24.79
C GLN A 70 11.93 -10.34 24.18
N LEU A 71 12.52 -10.66 23.03
CA LEU A 71 12.34 -11.98 22.39
C LEU A 71 13.13 -13.05 23.15
N ARG A 72 14.32 -12.73 23.67
CA ARG A 72 15.10 -13.65 24.50
C ARG A 72 14.42 -13.94 25.83
N GLU A 73 13.93 -12.91 26.51
CA GLU A 73 13.13 -13.05 27.73
C GLU A 73 11.90 -13.92 27.50
N LEU A 74 11.20 -13.74 26.37
CA LEU A 74 10.07 -14.59 26.01
C LEU A 74 10.47 -16.06 25.77
N LEU A 75 11.55 -16.28 25.05
CA LEU A 75 12.07 -17.62 24.80
C LEU A 75 12.39 -18.33 26.12
N GLU A 76 13.10 -17.65 27.02
CA GLU A 76 13.44 -18.20 28.34
C GLU A 76 12.20 -18.41 29.22
N HIS A 77 11.28 -17.44 29.27
CA HIS A 77 10.10 -17.48 30.13
C HIS A 77 9.14 -18.61 29.76
N PHE A 78 8.90 -18.81 28.46
CA PHE A 78 7.98 -19.86 27.98
C PHE A 78 8.67 -21.21 27.76
N GLY A 79 9.98 -21.32 28.07
CA GLY A 79 10.77 -22.51 27.76
C GLY A 79 10.83 -22.81 26.26
N LEU A 80 10.63 -21.79 25.43
CA LEU A 80 10.62 -21.89 23.99
C LEU A 80 12.04 -21.68 23.43
N LYS A 81 12.42 -22.47 22.44
CA LYS A 81 13.62 -22.34 21.63
C LYS A 81 13.34 -21.44 20.43
N ALA A 82 14.38 -20.80 19.90
CA ALA A 82 14.27 -19.91 18.75
C ALA A 82 13.45 -20.44 17.54
N PRO A 83 13.47 -21.74 17.18
CA PRO A 83 12.62 -22.28 16.12
C PRO A 83 11.12 -22.14 16.39
N GLU A 84 10.70 -22.06 17.66
CA GLU A 84 9.30 -22.05 18.09
C GLU A 84 8.64 -20.67 17.95
N PHE A 85 9.42 -19.61 17.66
CA PHE A 85 8.93 -18.29 17.24
C PHE A 85 8.87 -18.12 15.71
N GLY A 86 9.02 -19.20 14.93
CA GLY A 86 8.95 -19.16 13.46
C GLY A 86 7.67 -18.52 12.92
N PHE A 87 6.54 -18.64 13.64
CA PHE A 87 5.28 -18.01 13.28
C PHE A 87 5.36 -16.47 13.24
N LEU A 88 6.14 -15.86 14.14
CA LEU A 88 6.33 -14.41 14.18
C LEU A 88 7.16 -13.97 12.97
N ALA A 89 8.24 -14.70 12.67
CA ALA A 89 9.04 -14.42 11.48
C ALA A 89 8.21 -14.57 10.20
N GLU A 90 7.38 -15.61 10.09
CA GLU A 90 6.49 -15.82 8.94
C GLU A 90 5.48 -14.67 8.77
N ALA A 91 4.88 -14.20 9.86
CA ALA A 91 3.95 -13.08 9.82
C ALA A 91 4.63 -11.80 9.31
N TRP A 92 5.83 -11.48 9.81
CA TRP A 92 6.59 -10.31 9.36
C TRP A 92 7.12 -10.44 7.93
N GLU A 93 7.53 -11.63 7.49
CA GLU A 93 7.83 -11.91 6.08
C GLU A 93 6.61 -11.63 5.20
N GLN A 94 5.44 -12.12 5.60
CA GLN A 94 4.20 -11.89 4.89
C GLN A 94 3.86 -10.39 4.82
N ILE A 95 4.02 -9.64 5.91
CA ILE A 95 3.81 -8.18 5.94
C ILE A 95 4.75 -7.47 4.96
N VAL A 96 6.04 -7.84 4.94
CA VAL A 96 7.03 -7.25 4.02
C VAL A 96 6.63 -7.46 2.56
N GLU A 97 6.26 -8.68 2.19
CA GLU A 97 5.84 -8.99 0.82
C GLU A 97 4.52 -8.29 0.44
N CYS A 98 3.54 -8.26 1.36
CA CYS A 98 2.29 -7.54 1.16
C CYS A 98 2.52 -6.04 0.92
N ARG A 99 3.35 -5.38 1.74
CA ARG A 99 3.71 -3.96 1.57
C ARG A 99 4.40 -3.70 0.23
N ARG A 100 5.24 -4.63 -0.21
CA ARG A 100 5.89 -4.55 -1.53
C ARG A 100 4.85 -4.63 -2.65
N VAL A 101 3.91 -5.57 -2.60
CA VAL A 101 2.83 -5.68 -3.60
C VAL A 101 2.00 -4.40 -3.64
N LEU A 102 1.60 -3.86 -2.48
CA LEU A 102 0.82 -2.61 -2.41
C LEU A 102 1.60 -1.41 -2.95
N LYS A 103 2.88 -1.27 -2.61
CA LYS A 103 3.73 -0.21 -3.15
C LYS A 103 3.62 -0.16 -4.67
N TRP A 104 3.78 -1.31 -5.33
CA TRP A 104 3.73 -1.37 -6.79
C TRP A 104 2.30 -1.33 -7.36
N SER A 105 1.28 -1.75 -6.60
CA SER A 105 -0.12 -1.63 -7.05
C SER A 105 -0.55 -0.18 -7.16
N TYR A 106 -0.05 0.71 -6.29
CA TYR A 106 -0.30 2.14 -6.44
C TYR A 106 0.38 2.74 -7.68
N VAL A 107 1.56 2.25 -8.08
CA VAL A 107 2.17 2.66 -9.37
C VAL A 107 1.30 2.20 -10.53
N TYR A 108 0.87 0.94 -10.51
CA TYR A 108 0.00 0.39 -11.54
C TYR A 108 -1.34 1.15 -11.63
N GLY A 109 -2.02 1.37 -10.50
CA GLY A 109 -3.28 2.10 -10.42
C GLY A 109 -3.20 3.53 -10.94
N TYR A 110 -2.06 4.21 -10.76
CA TYR A 110 -1.85 5.56 -11.32
C TYR A 110 -1.96 5.59 -12.85
N TYR A 111 -1.43 4.57 -13.52
CA TYR A 111 -1.45 4.44 -14.99
C TYR A 111 -2.71 3.76 -15.54
N MET A 112 -3.58 3.21 -14.68
CA MET A 112 -4.86 2.67 -15.13
C MET A 112 -5.77 3.78 -15.68
N PRO A 113 -6.45 3.56 -16.82
CA PRO A 113 -7.40 4.52 -17.36
C PRO A 113 -8.50 4.86 -16.34
N GLU A 114 -8.85 6.15 -16.26
CA GLU A 114 -9.90 6.65 -15.36
C GLU A 114 -11.31 6.24 -15.78
N GLU A 115 -11.49 5.79 -17.03
CA GLU A 115 -12.79 5.30 -17.44
C GLU A 115 -13.19 4.17 -16.49
N ALA A 116 -14.38 4.31 -15.88
CA ALA A 116 -14.92 3.43 -14.85
C ALA A 116 -15.32 2.05 -15.41
N SER A 117 -14.36 1.40 -16.06
CA SER A 117 -14.45 0.04 -16.55
C SER A 117 -14.65 -0.89 -15.37
N SER A 118 -15.32 -2.01 -15.61
CA SER A 118 -15.45 -3.10 -14.63
C SER A 118 -14.09 -3.56 -14.10
N LYS A 119 -13.04 -3.44 -14.92
CA LYS A 119 -11.65 -3.77 -14.57
C LYS A 119 -11.07 -2.84 -13.49
N THR A 120 -11.26 -1.53 -13.61
CA THR A 120 -10.78 -0.55 -12.61
C THR A 120 -11.46 -0.77 -11.27
N LYS A 121 -12.79 -0.97 -11.27
CA LYS A 121 -13.56 -1.24 -10.05
C LYS A 121 -13.14 -2.55 -9.38
N LEU A 122 -12.92 -3.61 -10.16
CA LEU A 122 -12.45 -4.90 -9.65
C LEU A 122 -11.03 -4.78 -9.05
N PHE A 123 -10.14 -4.03 -9.69
CA PHE A 123 -8.80 -3.75 -9.17
C PHE A 123 -8.87 -3.04 -7.80
N GLU A 124 -9.63 -1.94 -7.71
CA GLU A 124 -9.77 -1.16 -6.47
C GLU A 124 -10.38 -1.98 -5.34
N TYR A 125 -11.40 -2.81 -5.66
CA TYR A 125 -12.01 -3.72 -4.70
C TYR A 125 -11.00 -4.74 -4.15
N LEU A 126 -10.31 -5.46 -5.03
CA LEU A 126 -9.34 -6.48 -4.61
C LEU A 126 -8.15 -5.87 -3.86
N GLN A 127 -7.70 -4.68 -4.27
CA GLN A 127 -6.67 -3.94 -3.55
C GLN A 127 -7.15 -3.56 -2.14
N GLY A 128 -8.38 -3.05 -2.00
CA GLY A 128 -8.96 -2.67 -0.71
C GLY A 128 -9.07 -3.85 0.26
N GLU A 129 -9.52 -5.01 -0.22
CA GLU A 129 -9.59 -6.24 0.59
C GLU A 129 -8.20 -6.70 1.06
N ALA A 130 -7.21 -6.65 0.16
CA ALA A 130 -5.82 -6.98 0.51
C ALA A 130 -5.22 -5.99 1.52
N GLU A 131 -5.45 -4.69 1.36
CA GLU A 131 -5.01 -3.66 2.31
C GLU A 131 -5.60 -3.88 3.70
N LEU A 132 -6.91 -4.13 3.78
CA LEU A 132 -7.58 -4.38 5.05
C LEU A 132 -7.04 -5.62 5.76
N ALA A 133 -6.79 -6.70 5.01
CA ALA A 133 -6.18 -7.91 5.57
C ALA A 133 -4.77 -7.65 6.10
N LEU A 134 -3.96 -6.89 5.34
CA LEU A 134 -2.60 -6.51 5.76
C LEU A 134 -2.59 -5.69 7.04
N GLU A 135 -3.41 -4.64 7.14
CA GLU A 135 -3.42 -3.80 8.34
C GLU A 135 -3.81 -4.62 9.58
N ARG A 136 -4.77 -5.54 9.46
CA ARG A 136 -5.15 -6.46 10.56
C ARG A 136 -4.00 -7.38 10.98
N LEU A 137 -3.26 -7.95 10.02
CA LEU A 137 -2.09 -8.78 10.31
C LEU A 137 -0.98 -7.95 10.97
N HIS A 138 -0.72 -6.75 10.46
CA HIS A 138 0.32 -5.86 10.96
C HIS A 138 0.02 -5.39 12.38
N ASP A 139 -1.22 -4.97 12.64
CA ASP A 139 -1.69 -4.60 13.99
C ASP A 139 -1.56 -5.77 14.97
N CYS A 140 -1.93 -6.98 14.55
CA CYS A 140 -1.78 -8.18 15.37
C CYS A 140 -0.29 -8.46 15.68
N ALA A 141 0.59 -8.39 14.69
CA ALA A 141 2.03 -8.63 14.85
C ALA A 141 2.70 -7.58 15.77
N GLU A 142 2.36 -6.30 15.63
CA GLU A 142 2.87 -5.25 16.52
C GLU A 142 2.38 -5.43 17.96
N ASN A 143 1.09 -5.74 18.14
CA ASN A 143 0.50 -5.91 19.46
C ASN A 143 0.98 -7.17 20.16
N THR A 144 1.30 -8.22 19.41
CA THR A 144 1.91 -9.46 19.91
C THR A 144 3.14 -9.14 20.76
N ILE A 145 4.11 -8.41 20.19
CA ILE A 145 5.34 -8.03 20.89
C ILE A 145 5.05 -7.08 22.07
N LYS A 146 4.17 -6.08 21.88
CA LYS A 146 3.83 -5.12 22.95
C LYS A 146 3.19 -5.78 24.17
N ARG A 147 2.33 -6.78 23.97
CA ARG A 147 1.65 -7.52 25.05
C ARG A 147 2.63 -8.42 25.80
N TYR A 148 3.54 -9.05 25.05
CA TYR A 148 4.64 -9.80 25.64
C TYR A 148 5.54 -8.95 26.53
N SER A 149 5.93 -7.75 26.09
CA SER A 149 6.72 -6.83 26.91
C SER A 149 6.02 -6.36 28.19
N LYS A 150 4.71 -6.60 28.33
CA LYS A 150 3.92 -6.25 29.52
C LYS A 150 3.67 -7.46 30.45
N GLY A 151 4.26 -8.62 30.17
CA GLY A 151 4.06 -9.82 31.00
C GLY A 151 2.65 -10.42 30.90
N LEU A 152 1.93 -10.20 29.80
CA LEU A 152 0.60 -10.78 29.56
C LEU A 152 0.71 -12.23 29.10
N GLU A 153 1.33 -13.07 29.90
CA GLU A 153 1.72 -14.43 29.50
C GLU A 153 0.53 -15.36 29.27
N HIS A 154 -0.54 -15.17 30.04
CA HIS A 154 -1.79 -15.91 29.91
C HIS A 154 -2.49 -15.69 28.55
N GLU A 155 -2.11 -14.65 27.81
CA GLU A 155 -2.64 -14.38 26.46
C GLU A 155 -1.78 -14.99 25.34
N PHE A 156 -0.64 -15.62 25.66
CA PHE A 156 0.33 -16.07 24.66
C PHE A 156 -0.29 -16.98 23.60
N ASP A 157 -1.01 -18.02 24.01
CA ASP A 157 -1.60 -18.99 23.08
C ASP A 157 -2.69 -18.36 22.22
N ALA A 158 -3.48 -17.44 22.78
CA ALA A 158 -4.52 -16.73 22.04
C ALA A 158 -3.90 -15.80 20.98
N ILE A 159 -2.87 -15.03 21.36
CA ILE A 159 -2.14 -14.14 20.45
C ILE A 159 -1.44 -14.94 19.35
N ARG A 160 -0.78 -16.03 19.71
CA ARG A 160 -0.12 -16.94 18.76
C ARG A 160 -1.12 -17.49 17.76
N THR A 161 -2.25 -18.01 18.24
CA THR A 161 -3.32 -18.56 17.38
C THR A 161 -3.83 -17.49 16.42
N GLU A 162 -4.10 -16.29 16.91
CA GLU A 162 -4.57 -15.18 16.08
C GLU A 162 -3.56 -14.83 14.97
N LEU A 163 -2.26 -14.75 15.29
CA LEU A 163 -1.23 -14.42 14.32
C LEU A 163 -1.02 -15.54 13.29
N VAL A 164 -1.05 -16.80 13.73
CA VAL A 164 -0.98 -17.99 12.87
C VAL A 164 -2.16 -18.08 11.92
N ASP A 165 -3.37 -17.67 12.33
CA ASP A 165 -4.55 -17.69 11.47
C ASP A 165 -4.58 -16.52 10.48
N ARG A 166 -4.18 -15.32 10.94
CA ARG A 166 -4.20 -14.10 10.11
C ARG A 166 -3.16 -14.12 8.99
N THR A 167 -2.01 -14.78 9.21
CA THR A 167 -0.92 -14.85 8.24
C THR A 167 -1.34 -15.52 6.91
N PRO A 168 -1.84 -16.77 6.90
CA PRO A 168 -2.31 -17.43 5.69
C PRO A 168 -3.58 -16.77 5.12
N SER A 169 -4.46 -16.23 5.96
CA SER A 169 -5.61 -15.45 5.49
C SER A 169 -5.18 -14.23 4.67
N THR A 170 -4.21 -13.46 5.16
CA THR A 170 -3.66 -12.31 4.43
C THR A 170 -2.99 -12.74 3.13
N ARG A 171 -2.22 -13.83 3.17
CA ARG A 171 -1.61 -14.43 1.97
C ARG A 171 -2.66 -14.76 0.90
N PHE A 172 -3.81 -15.30 1.30
CA PHE A 172 -4.93 -15.60 0.40
C PHE A 172 -5.50 -14.34 -0.27
N PHE A 173 -5.76 -13.27 0.48
CA PHE A 173 -6.25 -12.01 -0.10
C PHE A 173 -5.26 -11.43 -1.11
N PHE A 174 -3.97 -11.45 -0.80
CA PHE A 174 -2.93 -10.99 -1.72
C PHE A 174 -2.79 -11.87 -2.96
N ALA A 175 -2.89 -13.20 -2.81
CA ALA A 175 -2.90 -14.12 -3.94
C ALA A 175 -4.10 -13.84 -4.86
N ASN A 176 -5.29 -13.64 -4.30
CA ASN A 176 -6.49 -13.27 -5.06
C ASN A 176 -6.32 -11.92 -5.75
N PHE A 177 -5.74 -10.93 -5.07
CA PHE A 177 -5.46 -9.64 -5.67
C PHE A 177 -4.51 -9.79 -6.86
N VAL A 178 -3.35 -10.41 -6.68
CA VAL A 178 -2.35 -10.62 -7.73
C VAL A 178 -2.92 -11.40 -8.91
N ASN A 179 -3.69 -12.46 -8.65
CA ASN A 179 -4.32 -13.27 -9.70
C ASN A 179 -5.40 -12.47 -10.44
N GLY A 180 -6.23 -11.72 -9.71
CA GLY A 180 -7.23 -10.83 -10.28
C GLY A 180 -6.60 -9.77 -11.18
N VAL A 181 -5.54 -9.10 -10.73
CA VAL A 181 -4.79 -8.14 -11.54
C VAL A 181 -4.19 -8.83 -12.78
N SER A 182 -3.56 -9.99 -12.62
CA SER A 182 -2.94 -10.73 -13.73
C SER A 182 -3.93 -11.14 -14.83
N ASN A 183 -5.21 -11.32 -14.49
CA ASN A 183 -6.28 -11.59 -15.44
C ASN A 183 -6.84 -10.32 -16.10
N ILE A 184 -6.61 -9.15 -15.49
CA ILE A 184 -7.04 -7.84 -15.99
C ILE A 184 -6.02 -7.25 -16.97
N VAL A 185 -4.71 -7.49 -16.77
CA VAL A 185 -3.64 -6.94 -17.60
C VAL A 185 -3.51 -7.73 -18.91
N VAL A 186 -3.83 -7.10 -20.04
CA VAL A 186 -3.94 -7.82 -21.32
C VAL A 186 -2.59 -7.95 -22.05
N TRP A 187 -1.60 -7.02 -22.02
CA TRP A 187 -0.44 -7.18 -22.92
C TRP A 187 0.99 -6.73 -22.50
N ILE A 188 1.27 -6.00 -21.40
CA ILE A 188 2.67 -5.56 -21.12
C ILE A 188 3.05 -5.66 -19.64
N GLY A 189 2.74 -6.78 -18.97
CA GLY A 189 3.04 -6.87 -17.53
C GLY A 189 3.10 -8.25 -16.89
N LYS A 190 2.81 -9.34 -17.61
CA LYS A 190 2.89 -10.67 -17.00
C LYS A 190 4.30 -11.04 -16.52
N LEU A 191 5.33 -10.54 -17.20
CA LEU A 191 6.74 -10.70 -16.81
C LEU A 191 7.14 -9.69 -15.73
N GLU A 192 6.78 -8.42 -15.85
CA GLU A 192 7.12 -7.39 -14.85
C GLU A 192 6.37 -7.53 -13.53
N TRP A 193 5.10 -7.96 -13.52
CA TRP A 193 4.34 -8.15 -12.28
C TRP A 193 4.83 -9.37 -11.49
N ARG A 194 5.18 -10.46 -12.19
CA ARG A 194 5.87 -11.60 -11.57
C ARG A 194 7.27 -11.23 -11.13
N LEU A 195 8.01 -10.40 -11.86
CA LEU A 195 9.31 -9.87 -11.40
C LEU A 195 9.13 -8.89 -10.23
N ILE A 196 8.08 -8.09 -10.17
CA ILE A 196 7.78 -7.20 -9.04
C ILE A 196 7.37 -7.97 -7.78
N ILE A 197 6.90 -9.22 -7.92
CA ILE A 197 6.58 -10.14 -6.82
C ILE A 197 7.77 -11.07 -6.50
N MET A 198 8.57 -11.48 -7.49
CA MET A 198 9.67 -12.46 -7.35
C MET A 198 11.08 -11.86 -7.36
N SER A 199 11.25 -10.57 -7.70
CA SER A 199 12.53 -9.88 -7.63
C SER A 199 12.92 -9.76 -6.17
N ARG A 200 13.75 -10.66 -5.65
CA ARG A 200 14.73 -10.20 -4.66
C ARG A 200 15.32 -8.90 -5.23
N GLU A 201 14.95 -7.75 -4.67
CA GLU A 201 15.53 -6.47 -5.08
C GLU A 201 17.04 -6.71 -5.19
N MET A 202 17.57 -6.37 -6.37
CA MET A 202 18.98 -6.54 -6.70
C MET A 202 19.83 -6.04 -5.53
N ARG A 203 20.79 -6.89 -5.14
CA ARG A 203 21.90 -6.54 -4.25
C ARG A 203 22.54 -5.22 -4.64
#